data_AF-A0A7H8PHH8-F1
#
_entry.id   AF-A0A7H8PHH8-F1
#
_cell.length_a   1.000
_cell.length_b   1.000
_cell.length_c   1.000
_cell.angle_alpha   90.00
_cell.angle_beta   90.00
_cell.angle_gamma   90.00
#
_symmetry.space_group_name_H-M   'P 1'
#
loop_
_entity.id
_entity.type
_entity.pdbx_description
1 polymer ?
#
loop_
_entity_poly.entity_id
_entity_poly.type
_entity_poly.pdbx_seq_one_letter_code
_entity_poly.pdbx_strand_id
1 'polypeptide(L)'
;MVVLKKIRAATLIEALTASVLIIIVFMVASLSFNNIFNNQIRQDHSPIENRVKELEYLFIHQKIKLPYTEDFDGWEIVITSTGDIAILSYTKSNIEHRKKLFIK
;
A
#
# COMPACT_ATOMS: atom_id res chain seq x y z
N MET A 1 -64.99 12.35 -3.12
CA MET A 1 -64.33 12.18 -1.81
C MET A 1 -62.86 12.56 -1.96
N VAL A 2 -62.34 13.31 -1.00
CA VAL A 2 -61.22 14.27 -1.09
C VAL A 2 -59.86 13.59 -1.00
N VAL A 3 -58.90 13.99 -1.84
CA VAL A 3 -57.46 13.89 -1.51
C VAL A 3 -56.68 15.09 -2.07
N LEU A 4 -56.73 16.22 -1.37
CA LEU A 4 -55.65 17.22 -1.40
C LEU A 4 -55.02 17.20 -0.01
N LYS A 5 -54.08 16.27 0.20
CA LYS A 5 -53.35 16.16 1.47
C LYS A 5 -52.31 17.28 1.50
N LYS A 6 -52.59 18.35 2.25
CA LYS A 6 -51.70 19.49 2.43
C LYS A 6 -50.44 19.02 3.16
N ILE A 7 -49.37 18.72 2.41
CA ILE A 7 -48.09 18.31 2.98
C ILE A 7 -47.53 19.53 3.74
N ARG A 8 -47.27 19.40 5.04
CA ARG A 8 -46.74 20.51 5.84
C ARG A 8 -45.38 20.91 5.26
N ALA A 9 -45.22 22.19 4.90
CA ALA A 9 -43.97 22.72 4.35
C ALA A 9 -42.72 22.37 5.18
N ALA A 10 -42.90 22.16 6.49
CA ALA A 10 -41.88 21.65 7.40
C ALA A 10 -41.22 20.34 6.91
N THR A 11 -41.98 19.42 6.32
CA THR A 11 -41.45 18.13 5.84
C THR A 11 -40.65 18.24 4.54
N LEU A 12 -40.93 19.25 3.70
CA LEU A 12 -40.15 19.49 2.47
C LEU A 12 -38.77 20.07 2.81
N ILE A 13 -38.75 21.04 3.73
CA ILE A 13 -37.49 21.66 4.18
C ILE A 13 -36.62 20.61 4.87
N GLU A 14 -37.20 19.75 5.70
CA GLU A 14 -36.51 18.65 6.37
C GLU A 14 -35.89 17.64 5.38
N ALA A 15 -36.64 17.24 4.35
CA ALA A 15 -36.12 16.35 3.32
C ALA A 15 -34.97 17.02 2.52
N LEU A 16 -35.09 18.31 2.23
CA LEU A 16 -34.07 19.08 1.52
C LEU A 16 -32.79 19.17 2.38
N THR A 17 -32.89 19.58 3.64
CA THR A 17 -31.72 19.68 4.53
C THR A 17 -31.05 18.32 4.73
N ALA A 18 -31.82 17.24 4.91
CA ALA A 18 -31.28 15.89 5.00
C ALA A 18 -30.50 15.50 3.73
N SER A 19 -31.04 15.80 2.54
CA SER A 19 -30.33 15.51 1.28
C SER A 19 -29.04 16.30 1.12
N VAL A 20 -29.01 17.58 1.52
CA VAL A 20 -27.79 18.40 1.49
C VAL A 20 -26.75 17.84 2.45
N LEU A 21 -27.15 17.43 3.66
CA LEU A 21 -26.23 16.80 4.61
C LEU A 21 -25.65 15.50 4.06
N ILE A 22 -26.48 14.67 3.43
CA ILE A 22 -26.02 13.43 2.77
C ILE A 22 -24.97 13.75 1.70
N ILE A 23 -25.23 14.73 0.83
CA ILE A 23 -24.29 15.14 -0.22
C ILE A 23 -22.95 15.61 0.39
N ILE A 24 -22.99 16.42 1.44
CA ILE A 24 -21.78 16.91 2.13
C ILE A 24 -20.98 15.73 2.70
N VAL A 25 -21.64 14.79 3.39
CA VAL A 25 -20.97 13.62 3.96
C VAL A 25 -20.33 12.77 2.86
N PHE A 26 -21.04 12.50 1.76
CA PHE A 26 -20.48 11.76 0.63
C PHE A 26 -19.32 12.49 -0.04
N MET A 27 -19.38 13.82 -0.13
CA MET A 27 -18.28 14.62 -0.68
C MET A 27 -17.03 14.51 0.19
N VAL A 28 -17.16 14.68 1.51
CA VAL A 28 -16.03 14.55 2.45
C VAL A 28 -15.48 13.13 2.43
N ALA A 29 -16.34 12.11 2.43
CA ALA A 29 -15.92 10.72 2.33
C ALA A 29 -15.15 10.44 1.03
N SER A 30 -15.65 10.93 -0.11
CA SER A 30 -15.00 10.73 -1.42
C SER A 30 -13.62 11.38 -1.47
N LEU A 31 -13.49 12.61 -0.98
CA LEU A 31 -12.20 13.29 -0.90
C LEU A 31 -11.23 12.57 0.05
N SER A 32 -11.74 12.07 1.18
CA SER A 32 -10.95 11.31 2.15
C SER A 32 -10.45 10.00 1.54
N PHE A 33 -11.31 9.25 0.86
CA PHE A 33 -10.92 8.02 0.17
C PHE A 33 -9.94 8.29 -0.96
N ASN A 34 -10.14 9.33 -1.75
CA ASN A 34 -9.20 9.70 -2.82
C ASN A 34 -7.79 9.95 -2.25
N ASN A 35 -7.69 10.66 -1.13
CA ASN A 35 -6.41 10.93 -0.48
C ASN A 35 -5.76 9.65 0.07
N ILE A 36 -6.53 8.78 0.74
CA ILE A 36 -6.04 7.51 1.27
C ILE A 36 -5.57 6.60 0.13
N PHE A 37 -6.38 6.46 -0.92
CA PHE A 37 -6.08 5.60 -2.05
C PHE A 37 -4.86 6.10 -2.83
N ASN A 38 -4.77 7.41 -3.09
CA ASN A 38 -3.61 7.99 -3.74
C ASN A 38 -2.34 7.85 -2.89
N ASN A 39 -2.45 7.96 -1.56
CA ASN A 39 -1.32 7.70 -0.67
C ASN A 39 -0.91 6.23 -0.67
N GLN A 40 -1.87 5.30 -0.69
CA GLN A 40 -1.59 3.86 -0.74
C GLN A 40 -0.94 3.44 -2.06
N ILE A 41 -1.40 3.97 -3.20
CA ILE A 41 -0.78 3.73 -4.52
C ILE A 41 0.59 4.40 -4.62
N ARG A 42 0.76 5.62 -4.10
CA ARG A 42 2.07 6.29 -4.10
C ARG A 42 3.06 5.65 -3.13
N GLN A 43 2.57 4.95 -2.11
CA GLN A 43 3.33 4.01 -1.30
C GLN A 43 3.52 2.66 -2.00
N ASP A 44 3.37 2.58 -3.34
CA ASP A 44 3.96 1.50 -4.12
C ASP A 44 5.43 1.41 -3.75
N HIS A 45 5.69 0.49 -2.83
CA HIS A 45 6.98 0.02 -2.43
C HIS A 45 7.82 -0.08 -3.69
N SER A 46 8.92 0.67 -3.73
CA SER A 46 9.81 0.71 -4.89
C SER A 46 9.99 -0.73 -5.40
N PRO A 47 9.92 -1.02 -6.71
CA PRO A 47 9.97 -2.39 -7.24
C PRO A 47 11.07 -3.25 -6.59
N ILE A 48 12.17 -2.63 -6.20
CA ILE A 48 13.25 -3.24 -5.41
C ILE A 48 12.84 -3.72 -4.01
N GLU A 49 12.05 -2.96 -3.25
CA GLU A 49 11.54 -3.37 -1.92
C GLU A 49 10.68 -4.62 -2.01
N ASN A 50 9.82 -4.70 -3.04
CA ASN A 50 9.01 -5.89 -3.28
C ASN A 50 9.88 -7.09 -3.65
N ARG A 51 10.88 -6.89 -4.52
CA ARG A 51 11.84 -7.95 -4.88
C ARG A 51 12.65 -8.43 -3.68
N VAL A 52 13.11 -7.52 -2.83
CA VAL A 52 13.86 -7.85 -1.60
C VAL A 52 13.00 -8.65 -0.63
N LYS A 53 11.71 -8.29 -0.46
CA LYS A 53 10.76 -9.08 0.35
C LYS A 53 10.54 -10.49 -0.21
N GLU A 54 10.45 -10.62 -1.53
CA GLU A 54 10.32 -11.91 -2.19
C GLU A 54 11.58 -12.78 -1.96
N LEU A 55 12.77 -12.20 -2.12
CA LEU A 55 14.04 -12.89 -1.86
C LEU A 55 14.17 -13.32 -0.40
N GLU A 56 13.74 -12.49 0.56
CA GLU A 56 13.66 -12.85 1.98
C GLU A 56 12.70 -14.03 2.21
N TYR A 57 11.54 -14.03 1.56
CA TYR A 57 10.61 -15.15 1.63
C TYR A 57 11.22 -16.44 1.08
N LEU A 58 11.85 -16.38 -0.10
CA LEU A 58 12.51 -17.53 -0.72
C LEU A 58 13.69 -18.05 0.10
N PHE A 59 14.42 -17.14 0.76
CA PHE A 59 15.50 -17.46 1.69
C PHE A 59 14.99 -18.27 2.88
N ILE A 60 13.93 -17.80 3.55
CA ILE A 60 13.32 -18.47 4.71
C ILE A 60 12.83 -19.89 4.33
N HIS A 61 12.33 -20.06 3.11
CA HIS A 61 11.83 -21.35 2.63
C HIS A 61 12.91 -22.20 1.93
N GLN A 62 14.19 -21.82 2.04
CA GLN A 62 15.33 -22.53 1.46
C GLN A 62 15.19 -22.80 -0.05
N LYS A 63 14.47 -21.93 -0.76
CA LYS A 63 14.23 -22.04 -2.21
C LYS A 63 15.32 -21.37 -3.05
N ILE A 64 16.22 -20.62 -2.42
CA ILE A 64 17.40 -20.03 -3.05
C ILE A 64 18.66 -20.67 -2.50
N LYS A 65 19.63 -20.91 -3.37
CA LYS A 65 20.97 -21.38 -3.00
C LYS A 65 21.88 -20.17 -2.80
N LEU A 66 22.66 -20.20 -1.73
CA LEU A 66 23.65 -19.17 -1.41
C LEU A 66 25.05 -19.57 -1.93
N PRO A 67 25.90 -18.61 -2.34
CA PRO A 67 25.59 -17.18 -2.51
C PRO A 67 24.64 -16.95 -3.70
N TYR A 68 23.76 -15.97 -3.58
CA TYR A 68 22.81 -15.60 -4.64
C TYR A 68 23.11 -14.20 -5.16
N THR A 69 23.10 -14.03 -6.48
CA THR A 69 23.36 -12.74 -7.15
C THR A 69 22.33 -12.52 -8.23
N GLU A 70 21.78 -11.32 -8.30
CA GLU A 70 20.77 -10.92 -9.28
C GLU A 70 20.93 -9.45 -9.67
N ASP A 71 20.70 -9.13 -10.95
CA ASP A 71 20.46 -7.76 -11.41
C ASP A 71 18.95 -7.58 -11.61
N PHE A 72 18.37 -6.61 -10.91
CA PHE A 72 16.96 -6.30 -10.98
C PHE A 72 16.74 -4.79 -11.15
N ASP A 73 16.23 -4.37 -12.31
CA ASP A 73 15.96 -2.96 -12.61
C ASP A 73 17.18 -2.03 -12.37
N GLY A 74 18.39 -2.53 -12.70
CA GLY A 74 19.66 -1.84 -12.47
C GLY A 74 20.08 -1.75 -11.00
N TRP A 75 19.47 -2.54 -10.13
CA TRP A 75 19.96 -2.84 -8.78
C TRP A 75 20.74 -4.14 -8.80
N GLU A 76 21.96 -4.11 -8.28
CA GLU A 76 22.73 -5.32 -8.02
C GLU A 76 22.37 -5.86 -6.63
N ILE A 77 21.74 -7.03 -6.58
CA ILE A 77 21.33 -7.72 -5.36
C ILE A 77 22.27 -8.88 -5.10
N VAL A 78 22.84 -8.93 -3.91
CA VAL A 78 23.75 -9.99 -3.46
C VAL A 78 23.29 -10.51 -2.11
N ILE A 79 23.17 -11.83 -1.98
CA ILE A 79 22.87 -12.51 -0.73
C ILE A 79 24.04 -13.45 -0.40
N THR A 80 24.75 -13.11 0.68
CA THR A 80 25.94 -13.85 1.11
C THR A 80 25.71 -14.43 2.50
N SER A 81 26.14 -15.67 2.72
CA SER A 81 26.16 -16.25 4.07
C SER A 81 27.52 -16.02 4.73
N THR A 82 27.53 -15.46 5.94
CA THR A 82 28.71 -15.38 6.81
C THR A 82 28.40 -16.12 8.10
N GLY A 83 28.68 -17.43 8.12
CA GLY A 83 28.35 -18.30 9.25
C GLY A 83 26.84 -18.54 9.37
N ASP A 84 26.27 -18.24 10.54
CA ASP A 84 24.84 -18.42 10.86
C ASP A 84 23.94 -17.23 10.42
N ILE A 85 24.50 -16.26 9.70
CA ILE A 85 23.77 -15.05 9.27
C ILE A 85 23.90 -14.88 7.77
N ALA A 86 22.79 -14.67 7.08
CA ALA A 86 22.80 -14.22 5.70
C ALA A 86 22.64 -12.70 5.64
N ILE A 87 23.38 -12.07 4.74
CA ILE A 87 23.33 -10.63 4.51
C ILE A 87 22.80 -10.43 3.10
N LEU A 88 21.67 -9.72 2.98
CA LEU A 88 21.13 -9.26 1.72
C LEU A 88 21.56 -7.81 1.53
N SER A 89 22.39 -7.56 0.53
CA SER A 89 22.81 -6.23 0.11
C SER A 89 22.26 -5.93 -1.28
N TYR A 90 21.74 -4.73 -1.49
CA TYR A 90 21.34 -4.26 -2.81
C TYR A 90 21.88 -2.86 -3.05
N THR A 91 22.48 -2.65 -4.23
CA THR A 91 23.22 -1.42 -4.57
C THR A 91 22.74 -0.86 -5.90
N LYS A 92 22.54 0.45 -5.96
CA LYS A 92 22.31 1.19 -7.21
C LYS A 92 22.95 2.56 -7.12
N SER A 93 23.79 2.88 -8.11
CA SER A 93 24.33 4.22 -8.34
C SER A 93 24.82 4.94 -7.05
N ASN A 94 25.70 4.26 -6.30
CA ASN A 94 26.34 4.76 -5.06
C ASN A 94 25.48 4.71 -3.77
N ILE A 95 24.28 4.13 -3.81
CA ILE A 95 23.44 3.88 -2.63
C ILE A 95 23.43 2.38 -2.36
N GLU A 96 24.02 1.96 -1.23
CA GLU A 96 24.03 0.58 -0.75
C GLU A 96 23.08 0.42 0.43
N HIS A 97 22.13 -0.51 0.32
CA HIS A 97 21.28 -0.91 1.42
C HIS A 97 21.62 -2.33 1.86
N ARG A 98 21.79 -2.51 3.17
CA ARG A 98 22.12 -3.81 3.77
C ARG A 98 21.04 -4.22 4.76
N LYS A 99 20.51 -5.42 4.57
CA LYS A 99 19.55 -6.07 5.46
C LYS A 99 20.12 -7.40 5.96
N LYS A 100 20.13 -7.58 7.28
CA LYS A 100 20.54 -8.85 7.91
C LYS A 100 19.35 -9.80 7.93
N LEU A 101 19.55 -11.01 7.44
CA LEU A 101 18.60 -12.12 7.46
C LEU A 101 19.14 -13.19 8.42
N PHE A 102 18.35 -13.55 9.42
CA PHE A 102 18.73 -14.61 10.36
C PHE A 102 18.38 -15.97 9.75
N ILE A 103 19.36 -16.88 9.73
CA ILE A 103 19.11 -18.30 9.46
C ILE A 103 18.52 -18.86 10.75
N LYS A 104 17.33 -19.48 10.67
CA LYS A 104 16.71 -20.18 11.80
C LYS A 104 16.87 -21.69 11.63
#